data_AF-A0A965RZE4-F1
#
_entry.id   AF-A0A965RZE4-F1
#
_cell.length_a   1.000
_cell.length_b   1.000
_cell.length_c   1.000
_cell.angle_alpha   90.00
_cell.angle_beta   90.00
_cell.angle_gamma   90.00
#
_symmetry.space_group_name_H-M   'P 1'
#
loop_
_entity.id
_entity.type
_entity.pdbx_description
1 polymer ?
#
loop_
_entity_poly.entity_id
_entity_poly.type
_entity_poly.pdbx_seq_one_letter_code
_entity_poly.pdbx_strand_id
1 'polypeptide(L)'
;MIEKTFQIKMNSEEKQRVNRLFSELSTNSTTLKIKDFGAGSHKLGRERKVAAIFKTSSSKGKFGRLLFQLMRSYNLKNALEFGTSLGVGSYLLHLGNPNAHITTIEACPETSTFSRNFLADKTKNIQFTESTFKDYLAKNEIEQFDLIYVD
;
A
#
# COMPACT_ATOMS: atom_id res chain seq x y z
N MET A 1 -0.76 25.89 -5.11
CA MET A 1 0.17 25.00 -4.39
C MET A 1 -0.27 23.52 -4.38
N ILE A 2 -1.57 23.19 -4.44
CA ILE A 2 -2.07 21.80 -4.61
C ILE A 2 -2.27 21.39 -6.08
N GLU A 3 -2.71 22.32 -6.94
CA GLU A 3 -3.00 22.01 -8.35
C GLU A 3 -1.80 21.47 -9.13
N LYS A 4 -0.57 21.89 -8.77
CA LYS A 4 0.67 21.39 -9.37
C LYS A 4 0.94 19.92 -9.02
N THR A 5 0.47 19.43 -7.87
CA THR A 5 0.63 18.03 -7.43
C THR A 5 -0.06 17.07 -8.39
N PHE A 6 -1.28 17.38 -8.82
CA PHE A 6 -2.04 16.53 -9.73
C PHE A 6 -1.42 16.45 -11.14
N GLN A 7 -0.54 17.40 -11.49
CA GLN A 7 0.17 17.44 -12.76
C GLN A 7 1.46 16.62 -12.75
N ILE A 8 2.00 16.24 -11.58
CA ILE A 8 3.18 15.38 -11.49
C ILE A 8 2.89 14.04 -12.15
N LYS A 9 3.78 13.62 -13.04
CA LYS A 9 3.72 12.35 -13.77
C LYS A 9 4.90 11.48 -13.39
N MET A 10 4.65 10.18 -13.30
CA MET A 10 5.71 9.19 -13.27
C MET A 10 6.54 9.28 -14.56
N ASN A 11 7.86 9.15 -14.43
CA ASN A 11 8.76 8.99 -15.55
C ASN A 11 8.61 7.57 -16.17
N SER A 12 9.33 7.30 -17.25
CA SER A 12 9.19 6.02 -17.98
C SER A 12 9.58 4.81 -17.15
N GLU A 13 10.63 4.92 -16.32
CA GLU A 13 11.10 3.84 -15.46
C GLU A 13 10.10 3.54 -14.33
N GLU A 14 9.59 4.58 -13.66
CA GLU A 14 8.56 4.45 -12.63
C GLU A 14 7.29 3.81 -13.19
N LYS A 15 6.84 4.22 -14.38
CA LYS A 15 5.69 3.59 -15.06
C LYS A 15 5.95 2.12 -15.36
N GLN A 16 7.15 1.78 -15.83
CA GLN A 16 7.52 0.39 -16.10
C GLN A 16 7.49 -0.45 -14.82
N ARG A 17 8.02 0.07 -13.72
CA ARG A 17 8.00 -0.57 -12.41
C ARG A 17 6.57 -0.82 -11.91
N VAL A 18 5.68 0.17 -12.01
CA VAL A 18 4.27 0.04 -11.65
C VAL A 18 3.55 -0.98 -12.53
N ASN A 19 3.74 -0.90 -13.85
CA ASN A 19 3.11 -1.83 -14.79
C ASN A 19 3.56 -3.27 -14.54
N ARG A 20 4.84 -3.48 -14.23
CA ARG A 20 5.38 -4.79 -13.85
C ARG A 20 4.71 -5.33 -12.58
N LEU A 21 4.66 -4.52 -11.52
CA LEU A 21 3.97 -4.88 -10.28
C LEU A 21 2.49 -5.27 -10.56
N PHE A 22 1.79 -4.48 -11.36
CA PHE A 22 0.39 -4.71 -11.70
C PHE A 22 0.21 -5.99 -12.52
N SER A 23 1.11 -6.27 -13.46
CA SER A 23 1.11 -7.50 -14.24
C SER A 23 1.32 -8.72 -13.34
N GLU A 24 2.32 -8.67 -12.44
CA GLU A 24 2.61 -9.73 -11.47
C GLU A 24 1.39 -10.00 -10.58
N LEU A 25 0.76 -8.96 -10.00
CA LEU A 25 -0.43 -9.13 -9.15
C LEU A 25 -1.67 -9.61 -9.89
N SER A 26 -1.93 -9.11 -11.11
CA SER A 26 -3.13 -9.45 -11.89
C SER A 26 -3.15 -10.87 -12.45
N THR A 27 -1.97 -11.50 -12.55
CA THR A 27 -1.83 -12.87 -13.05
C THR A 27 -1.52 -13.87 -11.93
N ASN A 28 -1.30 -13.38 -10.70
CA ASN A 28 -0.97 -14.22 -9.56
C ASN A 28 -2.19 -15.04 -9.09
N SER A 29 -2.05 -16.37 -9.17
CA SER A 29 -3.08 -17.36 -8.83
C SER A 29 -3.00 -17.87 -7.39
N THR A 30 -2.02 -17.43 -6.59
CA THR A 30 -1.91 -17.78 -5.16
C THR A 30 -3.19 -17.40 -4.43
N THR A 31 -3.71 -18.34 -3.66
CA THR A 31 -4.91 -18.15 -2.83
C THR A 31 -4.47 -17.77 -1.42
N LEU A 32 -5.00 -16.65 -0.92
CA LEU A 32 -4.77 -16.17 0.44
C LEU A 32 -6.03 -16.38 1.28
N LYS A 33 -5.85 -16.73 2.56
CA LYS A 33 -6.94 -16.78 3.52
C LYS A 33 -7.17 -15.38 4.10
N ILE A 34 -8.25 -14.75 3.67
CA ILE A 34 -8.63 -13.40 4.08
C ILE A 34 -9.45 -13.48 5.36
N LYS A 35 -8.88 -12.92 6.43
CA LYS A 35 -9.59 -12.66 7.67
C LYS A 35 -10.01 -11.18 7.66
N ASP A 36 -11.31 -10.95 7.75
CA ASP A 36 -11.85 -9.60 7.81
C ASP A 36 -11.75 -9.06 9.24
N PHE A 37 -11.08 -7.93 9.39
CA PHE A 37 -10.95 -7.19 10.64
C PHE A 37 -11.59 -5.79 10.54
N GLY A 38 -12.20 -5.47 9.39
CA GLY A 38 -12.86 -4.21 9.12
C GLY A 38 -14.39 -4.32 9.17
N ALA A 39 -15.07 -3.42 8.46
CA ALA A 39 -16.53 -3.24 8.51
C ALA A 39 -17.37 -4.35 7.84
N GLY A 40 -16.81 -5.54 7.57
CA GLY A 40 -17.57 -6.72 7.22
C GLY A 40 -17.95 -6.83 5.74
N SER A 41 -17.03 -7.28 4.90
CA SER A 41 -17.34 -7.90 3.62
C SER A 41 -17.70 -9.38 3.83
N HIS A 42 -18.86 -9.66 4.43
CA HIS A 42 -19.37 -11.03 4.61
C HIS A 42 -19.76 -11.74 3.30
N LYS A 43 -19.76 -11.02 2.16
CA LYS A 43 -20.19 -11.54 0.85
C LYS A 43 -19.10 -12.27 0.06
N LEU A 44 -17.83 -12.09 0.41
CA LEU A 44 -16.70 -12.70 -0.30
C LEU A 44 -16.14 -13.86 0.54
N GLY A 45 -15.85 -14.98 -0.11
CA GLY A 45 -15.27 -16.15 0.55
C GLY A 45 -13.97 -15.81 1.28
N ARG A 46 -13.68 -16.55 2.35
CA ARG A 46 -12.46 -16.40 3.16
C ARG A 46 -11.19 -16.79 2.41
N GLU A 47 -11.29 -17.35 1.22
CA GLU A 47 -10.16 -17.69 0.36
C GLU A 47 -10.27 -16.91 -0.94
N ARG A 48 -9.27 -16.08 -1.24
CA ARG A 48 -9.27 -15.23 -2.43
C ARG A 48 -7.93 -15.32 -3.14
N LYS A 49 -7.96 -15.45 -4.46
CA LYS A 49 -6.76 -15.34 -5.28
C LYS A 49 -6.20 -13.92 -5.24
N VAL A 50 -4.88 -13.77 -5.24
CA VAL A 50 -4.19 -12.47 -5.32
C VAL A 50 -4.75 -11.62 -6.47
N ALA A 51 -4.88 -12.19 -7.67
CA ALA A 51 -5.47 -11.50 -8.81
C ALA A 51 -6.90 -10.98 -8.55
N ALA A 52 -7.71 -11.72 -7.80
CA ALA A 52 -9.08 -11.32 -7.45
C ALA A 52 -9.12 -10.22 -6.39
N ILE A 53 -8.15 -10.18 -5.47
CA ILE A 53 -7.97 -9.09 -4.50
C ILE A 53 -7.48 -7.83 -5.23
N PHE A 54 -6.47 -7.98 -6.10
CA PHE A 54 -5.90 -6.88 -6.89
C PHE A 54 -6.94 -6.22 -7.81
N LYS A 55 -7.86 -7.00 -8.40
CA LYS A 55 -8.93 -6.48 -9.25
C LYS A 55 -9.78 -5.43 -8.53
N THR A 56 -9.97 -5.57 -7.21
CA THR A 56 -10.77 -4.66 -6.38
C THR A 56 -9.93 -3.65 -5.59
N SER A 57 -8.61 -3.57 -5.81
CA SER A 57 -7.74 -2.64 -5.08
C SER A 57 -8.00 -1.18 -5.48
N SER A 58 -8.28 -0.33 -4.48
CA SER A 58 -8.42 1.13 -4.62
C SER A 58 -7.15 1.79 -5.19
N SER A 59 -5.99 1.28 -4.75
CA SER A 59 -4.67 1.80 -5.08
C SER A 59 -4.18 1.43 -6.49
N LYS A 60 -4.89 0.57 -7.23
CA LYS A 60 -4.59 0.28 -8.65
C LYS A 60 -4.86 1.47 -9.59
N GLY A 61 -5.60 2.48 -9.15
CA GLY A 61 -6.08 3.58 -9.99
C GLY A 61 -5.67 4.98 -9.49
N LYS A 62 -6.65 5.89 -9.48
CA LYS A 62 -6.45 7.31 -9.14
C LYS A 62 -5.86 7.53 -7.75
N PHE A 63 -6.21 6.71 -6.77
CA PHE A 63 -5.74 6.85 -5.39
C PHE A 63 -4.26 6.52 -5.27
N GLY A 64 -3.82 5.42 -5.86
CA GLY A 64 -2.40 5.09 -5.94
C GLY A 64 -1.56 6.17 -6.62
N ARG A 65 -2.07 6.71 -7.75
CA ARG A 65 -1.42 7.86 -8.41
C ARG A 65 -1.34 9.09 -7.50
N LEU A 66 -2.39 9.36 -6.73
CA LEU A 66 -2.41 10.47 -5.77
C LEU A 66 -1.34 10.29 -4.68
N LEU A 67 -1.20 9.08 -4.12
CA LEU A 67 -0.16 8.79 -3.11
C LEU A 67 1.24 9.09 -3.64
N PHE A 68 1.56 8.61 -4.85
CA PHE A 68 2.82 8.95 -5.52
C PHE A 68 3.01 10.46 -5.67
N GLN A 69 1.96 11.16 -6.13
CA GLN A 69 2.02 12.60 -6.38
C GLN A 69 2.23 13.40 -5.09
N LEU A 70 1.57 13.03 -3.99
CA LEU A 70 1.70 13.68 -2.68
C LEU A 70 3.13 13.52 -2.15
N MET A 71 3.62 12.28 -2.10
CA MET A 71 4.98 11.96 -1.66
C MET A 71 6.03 12.75 -2.47
N ARG A 72 5.85 12.80 -3.80
CA ARG A 72 6.77 13.49 -4.70
C ARG A 72 6.71 15.02 -4.56
N SER A 73 5.51 15.59 -4.52
CA SER A 73 5.32 17.05 -4.55
C SER A 73 5.89 17.73 -3.31
N TYR A 74 5.70 17.09 -2.17
CA TYR A 74 6.06 17.66 -0.87
C TYR A 74 7.34 17.03 -0.30
N ASN A 75 7.97 16.10 -1.03
CA ASN A 75 9.18 15.40 -0.61
C ASN A 75 9.01 14.77 0.80
N LEU A 76 7.81 14.23 1.06
CA LEU A 76 7.38 13.71 2.36
C LEU A 76 8.34 12.60 2.82
N LYS A 77 8.75 12.63 4.08
CA LYS A 77 9.79 11.76 4.63
C LYS A 77 9.23 10.65 5.50
N ASN A 78 8.12 10.90 6.19
CA ASN A 78 7.49 9.94 7.08
C ASN A 78 6.03 9.75 6.69
N ALA A 79 5.67 8.53 6.26
CA ALA A 79 4.31 8.19 5.89
C ALA A 79 3.79 7.00 6.70
N LEU A 80 2.53 7.09 7.13
CA LEU A 80 1.79 5.99 7.74
C LEU A 80 0.63 5.59 6.82
N GLU A 81 0.51 4.29 6.58
CA GLU A 81 -0.59 3.70 5.83
C GLU A 81 -1.36 2.71 6.72
N PHE A 82 -2.67 2.89 6.79
CA PHE A 82 -3.61 1.94 7.38
C PHE A 82 -4.32 1.18 6.26
N GLY A 83 -4.03 -0.12 6.13
CA GLY A 83 -4.56 -0.99 5.08
C GLY A 83 -3.53 -1.33 4.00
N THR A 84 -2.55 -2.18 4.31
CA THR A 84 -1.53 -2.61 3.33
C THR A 84 -2.13 -3.43 2.18
N SER A 85 -3.01 -4.39 2.49
CA SER A 85 -3.53 -5.39 1.56
C SER A 85 -2.41 -6.10 0.78
N LEU A 86 -2.37 -5.98 -0.55
CA LEU A 86 -1.32 -6.56 -1.40
C LEU A 86 -0.06 -5.67 -1.51
N GLY A 87 -0.02 -4.52 -0.83
CA GLY A 87 1.12 -3.59 -0.83
C GLY A 87 1.13 -2.58 -1.99
N VAL A 88 0.04 -2.43 -2.74
CA VAL A 88 0.00 -1.51 -3.90
C VAL A 88 0.14 -0.05 -3.46
N GLY A 89 -0.58 0.37 -2.43
CA GLY A 89 -0.50 1.73 -1.88
C GLY A 89 0.89 2.03 -1.33
N SER A 90 1.40 1.14 -0.48
CA SER A 90 2.76 1.19 0.08
C SER A 90 3.83 1.32 -1.00
N TYR A 91 3.70 0.56 -2.10
CA TYR A 91 4.63 0.65 -3.23
C TYR A 91 4.59 2.02 -3.91
N LEU A 92 3.41 2.62 -4.09
CA LEU A 92 3.29 3.93 -4.73
C LEU A 92 3.71 5.08 -3.81
N LEU A 93 3.54 4.94 -2.50
CA LEU A 93 4.17 5.81 -1.51
C LEU A 93 5.71 5.78 -1.68
N HIS A 94 6.28 4.59 -1.74
CA HIS A 94 7.72 4.40 -1.92
C HIS A 94 8.24 4.97 -3.24
N LEU A 95 7.53 4.75 -4.36
CA LEU A 95 7.95 5.33 -5.63
C LEU A 95 7.93 6.87 -5.62
N GLY A 96 6.97 7.47 -4.90
CA GLY A 96 6.87 8.93 -4.79
C GLY A 96 8.04 9.56 -4.03
N ASN A 97 8.60 8.84 -3.05
CA ASN A 97 9.88 9.16 -2.44
C ASN A 97 10.61 7.89 -1.94
N PRO A 98 11.59 7.36 -2.70
CA PRO A 98 12.28 6.11 -2.34
C PRO A 98 13.05 6.17 -1.02
N ASN A 99 13.35 7.37 -0.52
CA ASN A 99 14.09 7.60 0.73
C ASN A 99 13.16 7.90 1.92
N ALA A 100 11.83 7.88 1.74
CA ALA A 100 10.89 8.04 2.84
C ALA A 100 10.84 6.78 3.71
N HIS A 101 10.66 6.98 5.02
CA HIS A 101 10.25 5.93 5.95
C HIS A 101 8.74 5.73 5.83
N ILE A 102 8.32 4.52 5.50
CA ILE A 102 6.91 4.19 5.31
C ILE A 102 6.55 3.09 6.29
N THR A 103 5.63 3.37 7.19
CA THR A 103 5.03 2.37 8.06
C THR A 103 3.68 1.97 7.48
N THR A 104 3.43 0.68 7.28
CA THR A 104 2.15 0.17 6.77
C THR A 104 1.56 -0.88 7.70
N ILE A 105 0.26 -0.76 7.98
CA ILE A 105 -0.46 -1.56 8.97
C ILE A 105 -1.48 -2.47 8.27
N GLU A 106 -1.39 -3.76 8.53
CA GLU A 106 -2.32 -4.78 8.04
C GLU A 106 -2.71 -5.74 9.15
N ALA A 107 -4.00 -6.01 9.29
CA ALA A 107 -4.51 -6.90 10.32
C ALA A 107 -4.54 -8.37 9.86
N CYS A 108 -4.67 -8.62 8.56
CA CYS A 108 -4.75 -9.95 7.99
C CYS A 108 -3.34 -10.56 7.81
N PRO A 109 -2.98 -11.64 8.54
CA PRO A 109 -1.61 -12.17 8.53
C PRO A 109 -1.14 -12.65 7.15
N GLU A 110 -2.05 -13.23 6.36
CA GLU A 110 -1.76 -13.75 5.02
C GLU A 110 -1.44 -12.62 4.03
N THR A 111 -2.18 -11.50 4.10
CA THR A 111 -1.90 -10.35 3.22
C THR A 111 -0.67 -9.59 3.68
N SER A 112 -0.47 -9.44 4.99
CA SER A 112 0.75 -8.87 5.59
C SER A 112 2.00 -9.67 5.18
N THR A 113 1.97 -10.99 5.30
CA THR A 113 3.06 -11.88 4.91
C THR A 113 3.30 -11.82 3.40
N PHE A 114 2.22 -11.89 2.62
CA PHE A 114 2.30 -11.79 1.16
C PHE A 114 2.93 -10.47 0.72
N SER A 115 2.44 -9.33 1.19
CA SER A 115 2.92 -8.00 0.77
C SER A 115 4.38 -7.78 1.17
N ARG A 116 4.76 -8.20 2.38
CA ARG A 116 6.15 -8.13 2.85
C ARG A 116 7.09 -8.88 1.92
N ASN A 117 6.75 -10.13 1.60
CA ASN A 117 7.58 -10.97 0.72
C ASN A 117 7.58 -10.46 -0.72
N PHE A 118 6.41 -10.05 -1.21
CA PHE A 118 6.24 -9.57 -2.58
C PHE A 118 7.01 -8.28 -2.86
N LEU A 119 7.20 -7.43 -1.85
CA LEU A 119 7.90 -6.14 -1.98
C LEU A 119 9.34 -6.13 -1.44
N ALA A 120 9.82 -7.24 -0.87
CA ALA A 120 11.13 -7.32 -0.21
C ALA A 120 12.31 -6.97 -1.14
N ASP A 121 12.24 -7.34 -2.42
CA ASP A 121 13.25 -7.04 -3.43
C ASP A 121 12.99 -5.72 -4.19
N LYS A 122 11.79 -5.14 -4.01
CA LYS A 122 11.32 -3.95 -4.74
C LYS A 122 11.46 -2.67 -3.93
N THR A 123 11.55 -2.78 -2.61
CA THR A 123 11.53 -1.65 -1.67
C THR A 123 12.48 -1.93 -0.50
N LYS A 124 13.11 -0.89 0.06
CA LYS A 124 14.04 -1.02 1.19
C LYS A 124 13.56 -0.37 2.49
N ASN A 125 12.62 0.58 2.38
CA ASN A 125 12.26 1.50 3.46
C ASN A 125 10.78 1.40 3.87
N ILE A 126 10.16 0.23 3.64
CA ILE A 126 8.78 -0.04 4.10
C ILE A 126 8.82 -0.96 5.31
N GLN A 127 8.33 -0.46 6.44
CA GLN A 127 8.10 -1.21 7.65
C GLN A 127 6.67 -1.77 7.67
N PHE A 128 6.56 -3.09 7.51
CA PHE A 128 5.29 -3.80 7.61
C PHE A 128 5.00 -4.17 9.06
N THR A 129 3.86 -3.74 9.58
CA THR A 129 3.39 -4.04 10.93
C THR A 129 2.08 -4.81 10.87
N GLU A 130 2.09 -6.02 11.41
CA GLU A 130 0.87 -6.82 11.55
C GLU A 130 0.12 -6.38 12.81
N SER A 131 -0.97 -5.63 12.65
CA SER A 131 -1.77 -5.12 13.76
C SER A 131 -3.15 -4.68 13.31
N THR A 132 -4.10 -4.63 14.25
CA THR A 132 -5.34 -3.87 14.01
C THR A 132 -5.06 -2.38 14.14
N PHE A 133 -5.88 -1.53 13.52
CA PHE A 133 -5.71 -0.07 13.63
C PHE A 133 -5.84 0.38 15.09
N LYS A 134 -6.80 -0.20 15.82
CA LYS A 134 -7.03 0.07 17.24
C LYS A 134 -5.81 -0.28 18.08
N ASP A 135 -5.25 -1.48 17.89
CA ASP A 135 -4.10 -1.92 18.69
C ASP A 135 -2.84 -1.12 18.36
N TYR A 136 -2.63 -0.77 17.09
CA TYR A 136 -1.51 0.07 16.68
C TYR A 136 -1.60 1.46 17.32
N LEU A 137 -2.76 2.12 17.22
CA LEU A 137 -2.98 3.46 17.79
C LEU A 137 -2.95 3.48 19.32
N ALA A 138 -3.30 2.38 19.99
CA ALA A 138 -3.27 2.30 21.45
C ALA A 138 -1.87 2.03 22.03
N LYS A 139 -0.99 1.38 21.25
CA LYS A 139 0.33 0.92 21.72
C LYS A 139 1.48 1.84 21.33
N ASN A 140 1.33 2.61 20.26
CA ASN A 140 2.39 3.45 19.74
C ASN A 140 2.13 4.90 20.14
N GLU A 141 3.17 5.60 20.60
CA GLU A 141 3.11 7.05 20.73
C GLU A 141 2.89 7.67 19.35
N ILE A 142 2.19 8.81 19.32
CA ILE A 142 1.91 9.50 18.06
C ILE A 142 3.23 10.09 17.54
N GLU A 143 3.85 9.41 16.59
CA GLU A 143 4.93 9.97 15.77
C GLU A 143 4.37 11.07 14.85
N GLN A 144 5.20 12.06 14.53
CA GLN A 144 4.84 13.06 13.53
C GLN A 144 4.98 12.46 12.13
N PHE A 145 3.85 12.24 11.48
CA PHE A 145 3.79 11.83 10.07
C PHE A 145 3.54 13.04 9.17
N ASP A 146 4.21 13.07 8.02
CA ASP A 146 3.92 14.06 6.98
C ASP A 146 2.66 13.68 6.17
N LEU A 147 2.34 12.38 6.15
CA LEU A 147 1.14 11.83 5.54
C LEU A 147 0.63 10.62 6.32
N ILE A 148 -0.67 10.61 6.59
CA ILE A 148 -1.40 9.43 7.06
C ILE A 148 -2.44 9.10 5.98
N TYR A 149 -2.38 7.90 5.41
CA TYR A 149 -3.38 7.37 4.48
C TYR A 149 -4.18 6.27 5.17
N VAL A 150 -5.50 6.32 5.00
CA VAL A 150 -6.44 5.31 5.51
C VAL A 150 -7.27 4.84 4.32
N ASP A 151 -7.14 3.56 3.97
CA ASP A 151 -7.92 2.92 2.89
C ASP A 151 -9.36 2.56 3.34
#